data_AF-A0A2E7RVR0-F1
#
_entry.id   AF-A0A2E7RVR0-F1
#
_cell.length_a   1.000
_cell.length_b   1.000
_cell.length_c   1.000
_cell.angle_alpha   90.00
_cell.angle_beta   90.00
_cell.angle_gamma   90.00
#
_symmetry.space_group_name_H-M   'P 1'
#
loop_
_entity.id
_entity.type
_entity.pdbx_description
1 polymer ?
#
loop_
_entity_poly.entity_id
_entity_poly.type
_entity_poly.pdbx_seq_one_letter_code
_entity_poly.pdbx_strand_id
1 'polypeptide(L)'
;MNSSNRTPFLAGFLFAGLTTAVIGLTAGRLETAFQIVGPTRPFHYPWRLSAPDQVARLTAWLGYCLHNLSAWVVIWLARRRQPEFESRFRGFNWAMVAVHVLFAGLHLLQTHLWYDGLARDVPEVTALGSVALMLMVVLVLENPRRGILLGWRAPFPRRMVNLVREYHGYLFTWALVYTFWYHPTEATAGHLLGFFYILLLLWQSVLLFHRGHRNRWWTLCLEVMVLPHAAVVAWYQGNRMWPMFTFGFGAIFVMTQVYGLPLRTMGRRLWWVGFLVTTLVTYWWHAGSWADGVEALAGELPRIPGLEYGVVLLLFLLFAAIDRLWPGRPESLVESNESSGPG
;
A
#
# COMPACT_ATOMS: atom_id res chain seq x y z
N MET A 1 -13.19 -19.25 -9.72
CA MET A 1 -12.89 -18.91 -8.31
C MET A 1 -13.62 -19.90 -7.42
N ASN A 2 -12.92 -20.67 -6.58
CA ASN A 2 -13.57 -21.50 -5.56
C ASN A 2 -14.45 -20.61 -4.64
N SER A 3 -15.68 -21.03 -4.38
CA SER A 3 -16.66 -20.34 -3.55
C SER A 3 -16.11 -19.92 -2.17
N SER A 4 -15.23 -20.74 -1.60
CA SER A 4 -14.59 -20.52 -0.28
C SER A 4 -13.77 -19.23 -0.15
N ASN A 5 -13.26 -18.64 -1.24
CA ASN A 5 -12.50 -17.38 -1.16
C ASN A 5 -13.35 -16.12 -1.39
N ARG A 6 -14.61 -16.26 -1.82
CA ARG A 6 -15.44 -15.09 -2.16
C ARG A 6 -15.87 -14.31 -0.92
N THR A 7 -16.24 -15.03 0.14
CA THR A 7 -16.76 -14.43 1.37
C THR A 7 -15.75 -13.50 2.05
N PRO A 8 -14.46 -13.87 2.23
CA PRO A 8 -13.48 -12.97 2.82
C PRO A 8 -13.23 -11.69 2.00
N PHE A 9 -13.28 -11.75 0.67
CA PHE A 9 -13.10 -10.55 -0.16
C PHE A 9 -14.30 -9.63 -0.08
N LEU A 10 -15.52 -10.18 -0.14
CA LEU A 10 -16.75 -9.41 0.05
C LEU A 10 -16.78 -8.75 1.43
N ALA A 11 -16.38 -9.47 2.48
CA ALA A 11 -16.27 -8.90 3.82
C ALA A 11 -15.28 -7.73 3.87
N GLY A 12 -14.15 -7.81 3.15
CA GLY A 12 -13.19 -6.70 3.04
C GLY A 12 -13.76 -5.49 2.32
N PHE A 13 -14.45 -5.69 1.20
CA PHE A 13 -15.14 -4.62 0.49
C PHE A 13 -16.26 -3.99 1.32
N LEU A 14 -17.05 -4.81 2.03
CA LEU A 14 -18.11 -4.33 2.92
C LEU A 14 -17.53 -3.52 4.08
N PHE A 15 -16.47 -4.02 4.73
CA PHE A 15 -15.78 -3.30 5.80
C PHE A 15 -15.25 -1.95 5.30
N ALA A 16 -14.46 -1.94 4.23
CA ALA A 16 -13.91 -0.72 3.66
C ALA A 16 -15.00 0.27 3.21
N GLY A 17 -16.03 -0.23 2.52
CA GLY A 17 -17.13 0.57 2.01
C GLY A 17 -18.00 1.17 3.12
N LEU A 18 -18.40 0.36 4.11
CA LEU A 18 -19.23 0.82 5.23
C LEU A 18 -18.48 1.82 6.10
N THR A 19 -17.23 1.55 6.47
CA THR A 19 -16.42 2.50 7.26
C THR A 19 -16.22 3.82 6.50
N THR A 20 -15.90 3.76 5.20
CA THR A 20 -15.76 4.97 4.37
C THR A 20 -17.07 5.72 4.24
N ALA A 21 -18.21 5.02 4.11
CA ALA A 21 -19.53 5.65 4.06
C ALA A 21 -19.86 6.36 5.38
N VAL A 22 -19.55 5.75 6.53
CA VAL A 22 -19.72 6.40 7.84
C VAL A 22 -18.85 7.64 7.96
N ILE A 23 -17.59 7.60 7.51
CA ILE A 23 -16.71 8.78 7.45
C ILE A 23 -17.39 9.88 6.61
N GLY A 24 -17.81 9.56 5.39
CA GLY A 24 -18.47 10.50 4.49
C GLY A 24 -19.75 11.13 5.06
N LEU A 25 -20.59 10.32 5.70
CA LEU A 25 -21.87 10.77 6.27
C LEU A 25 -21.70 11.63 7.53
N THR A 26 -20.60 11.48 8.25
CA THR A 26 -20.39 12.18 9.53
C THR A 26 -19.47 13.39 9.39
N ALA A 27 -18.62 13.45 8.36
CA ALA A 27 -17.61 14.50 8.19
C ALA A 27 -18.17 15.93 8.09
N GLY A 28 -19.43 16.14 7.67
CA GLY A 28 -20.03 17.48 7.63
C GLY A 28 -20.05 18.19 8.99
N ARG A 29 -20.03 17.43 10.10
CA ARG A 29 -19.85 17.99 11.44
C ARG A 29 -18.45 18.60 11.63
N LEU A 30 -17.41 18.01 11.05
CA LEU A 30 -16.02 18.43 11.26
C LEU A 30 -15.80 19.87 10.79
N GLU A 31 -16.38 20.25 9.64
CA GLU A 31 -16.30 21.60 9.08
C GLU A 31 -16.89 22.69 9.99
N THR A 32 -17.90 22.34 10.79
CA THR A 32 -18.55 23.28 11.71
C THR A 32 -17.92 23.28 13.10
N ALA A 33 -17.35 22.15 13.52
CA ALA A 33 -16.76 21.98 14.85
C ALA A 33 -15.31 22.47 14.93
N PHE A 34 -14.56 22.46 13.83
CA PHE A 34 -13.12 22.70 13.83
C PHE A 34 -12.68 23.69 12.75
N GLN A 35 -11.65 24.47 13.07
CA GLN A 35 -11.02 25.38 12.11
C GLN A 35 -9.69 24.79 11.66
N ILE A 36 -9.50 24.66 10.35
CA ILE A 36 -8.27 24.12 9.77
C ILE A 36 -7.35 25.19 9.20
N VAL A 37 -6.07 24.85 9.12
CA VAL A 37 -5.02 25.71 8.56
C VAL A 37 -5.20 25.94 7.06
N GLY A 38 -5.56 24.88 6.31
CA GLY A 38 -5.56 24.90 4.85
C GLY A 38 -4.15 24.82 4.24
N PRO A 39 -4.03 24.99 2.91
CA PRO A 39 -2.76 24.91 2.20
C PRO A 39 -1.80 26.02 2.66
N THR A 40 -0.54 25.66 2.97
CA THR A 40 0.45 26.63 3.46
C THR A 40 1.78 26.54 2.74
N ARG A 41 2.52 25.45 2.92
CA ARG A 41 3.84 25.20 2.32
C ARG A 41 3.89 23.79 1.71
N PRO A 42 4.81 23.51 0.77
CA PRO A 42 4.98 22.16 0.24
C PRO A 42 5.18 21.12 1.36
N PHE A 43 4.54 19.95 1.23
CA PHE A 43 4.56 18.84 2.20
C PHE A 43 4.00 19.15 3.60
N HIS A 44 3.36 20.30 3.79
CA HIS A 44 2.55 20.59 4.96
C HIS A 44 1.09 20.24 4.68
N TYR A 45 0.59 19.24 5.38
CA TYR A 45 -0.76 18.75 5.16
C TYR A 45 -1.83 19.83 5.40
N PRO A 46 -2.79 20.04 4.48
CA PRO A 46 -3.79 21.11 4.66
C PRO A 46 -4.78 20.90 5.81
N TRP A 47 -5.16 19.65 6.08
CA TRP A 47 -6.17 19.29 7.08
C TRP A 47 -5.54 19.09 8.46
N ARG A 48 -5.13 20.20 9.06
CA ARG A 48 -4.62 20.28 10.44
C ARG A 48 -5.36 21.39 11.18
N LEU A 49 -5.54 21.27 12.48
CA LEU A 49 -6.12 22.33 13.31
C LEU A 49 -5.28 23.62 13.22
N SER A 50 -5.98 24.75 13.10
CA SER A 50 -5.39 26.09 13.12
C SER A 50 -4.73 26.38 14.48
N ALA A 51 -5.42 26.04 15.56
CA ALA A 51 -4.92 26.06 16.93
C ALA A 51 -4.51 24.63 17.36
N PRO A 52 -3.22 24.37 17.63
CA PRO A 52 -2.76 23.03 18.01
C PRO A 52 -3.34 22.62 19.35
N ASP A 53 -3.90 21.42 19.43
CA ASP A 53 -4.40 20.84 20.67
C ASP A 53 -3.54 19.67 21.15
N GLN A 54 -3.18 19.67 22.43
CA GLN A 54 -2.32 18.62 23.01
C GLN A 54 -3.07 17.29 23.14
N VAL A 55 -4.37 17.33 23.45
CA VAL A 55 -5.18 16.12 23.58
C VAL A 55 -5.38 15.46 22.23
N ALA A 56 -5.61 16.24 21.17
CA ALA A 56 -5.70 15.77 19.80
C ALA A 56 -4.43 15.03 19.36
N ARG A 57 -3.27 15.64 19.58
CA ARG A 57 -1.97 15.03 19.27
C ARG A 57 -1.73 13.75 20.06
N LEU A 58 -1.95 13.79 21.38
CA LEU A 58 -1.74 12.63 22.25
C LEU A 58 -2.66 11.46 21.85
N THR A 59 -3.94 11.74 21.61
CA THR A 59 -4.92 10.71 21.23
C THR A 59 -4.62 10.11 19.86
N ALA A 60 -4.17 10.91 18.88
CA ALA A 60 -3.73 10.42 17.57
C ALA A 60 -2.49 9.51 17.68
N TRP A 61 -1.46 9.93 18.43
CA TRP A 61 -0.26 9.11 18.64
C TRP A 61 -0.55 7.83 19.42
N LEU A 62 -1.37 7.90 20.48
CA LEU A 62 -1.78 6.71 21.23
C LEU A 62 -2.59 5.76 20.35
N GLY A 63 -3.52 6.27 19.56
CA GLY A 63 -4.31 5.49 18.60
C GLY A 63 -3.41 4.77 17.59
N TYR A 64 -2.46 5.50 16.99
CA TYR A 64 -1.46 4.94 16.08
C TYR A 64 -0.62 3.84 16.74
N CYS A 65 0.00 4.14 17.89
CA CYS A 65 0.88 3.20 18.59
C CYS A 65 0.13 1.94 19.01
N LEU A 66 -1.05 2.08 19.62
CA LEU A 66 -1.85 0.95 20.06
C LEU A 66 -2.36 0.12 18.87
N HIS A 67 -2.77 0.75 17.77
CA HIS A 67 -3.19 0.04 16.57
C HIS A 67 -2.03 -0.77 15.97
N ASN A 68 -0.87 -0.14 15.79
CA ASN A 68 0.29 -0.77 15.17
C ASN A 68 0.84 -1.92 16.04
N LEU A 69 1.02 -1.68 17.35
CA LEU A 69 1.50 -2.71 18.27
C LEU A 69 0.52 -3.87 18.36
N SER A 70 -0.80 -3.61 18.39
CA SER A 70 -1.81 -4.67 18.40
C SER A 70 -1.72 -5.54 17.14
N ALA A 71 -1.60 -4.94 15.96
CA ALA A 71 -1.42 -5.66 14.71
C ALA A 71 -0.11 -6.48 14.72
N TRP A 72 1.00 -5.90 15.18
CA TRP A 72 2.28 -6.59 15.29
C TRP A 72 2.25 -7.77 16.26
N VAL A 73 1.55 -7.65 17.39
CA VAL A 73 1.34 -8.74 18.35
C VAL A 73 0.57 -9.88 17.69
N VAL A 74 -0.50 -9.59 16.93
CA VAL A 74 -1.25 -10.63 16.19
C VAL A 74 -0.35 -11.31 15.15
N ILE A 75 0.43 -10.56 14.38
CA ILE A 75 1.38 -11.12 13.40
C ILE A 75 2.39 -12.02 14.11
N TRP A 76 2.98 -11.54 15.21
CA TRP A 76 3.98 -12.28 15.97
C TRP A 76 3.41 -13.58 16.55
N LEU A 77 2.22 -13.54 17.15
CA LEU A 77 1.53 -14.73 17.67
C LEU A 77 1.21 -15.73 16.55
N ALA A 78 0.78 -15.25 15.38
CA ALA A 78 0.48 -16.10 14.24
C ALA A 78 1.75 -16.75 13.68
N ARG A 79 2.83 -15.97 13.50
CA ARG A 79 4.12 -16.48 13.02
C ARG A 79 4.73 -17.55 13.92
N ARG A 80 4.61 -17.41 15.25
CA ARG A 80 5.09 -18.41 16.21
C ARG A 80 4.45 -19.78 16.04
N ARG A 81 3.25 -19.85 15.47
CA ARG A 81 2.54 -21.12 15.21
C ARG A 81 2.93 -21.76 13.88
N GLN A 82 3.73 -21.09 13.04
CA GLN A 82 4.14 -21.55 11.70
C GLN A 82 3.00 -22.19 10.88
N PRO A 83 1.82 -21.54 10.78
CA PRO A 83 0.66 -22.19 10.21
C PRO A 83 0.75 -22.28 8.69
N GLU A 84 0.20 -23.36 8.12
CA GLU A 84 0.02 -23.48 6.68
C GLU A 84 -1.10 -22.56 6.16
N PHE A 85 -1.11 -22.33 4.85
CA PHE A 85 -2.15 -21.53 4.19
C PHE A 85 -3.46 -22.30 4.01
N GLU A 86 -4.49 -21.88 4.74
CA GLU A 86 -5.81 -22.50 4.74
C GLU A 86 -6.90 -21.58 4.20
N SER A 87 -8.08 -22.12 3.91
CA SER A 87 -9.24 -21.35 3.44
C SER A 87 -10.26 -21.04 4.55
N ARG A 88 -9.93 -21.35 5.80
CA ARG A 88 -10.75 -21.07 6.98
C ARG A 88 -10.06 -19.99 7.82
N PHE A 89 -10.86 -19.10 8.40
CA PHE A 89 -10.35 -18.13 9.38
C PHE A 89 -10.03 -18.84 10.70
N ARG A 90 -8.85 -18.54 11.23
CA ARG A 90 -8.37 -18.99 12.54
C ARG A 90 -8.42 -17.84 13.55
N GLY A 91 -8.10 -18.12 14.81
CA GLY A 91 -8.19 -17.13 15.88
C GLY A 91 -7.41 -15.83 15.60
N PHE A 92 -6.24 -15.91 14.97
CA PHE A 92 -5.48 -14.72 14.61
C PHE A 92 -6.10 -13.89 13.46
N ASN A 93 -6.86 -14.51 12.54
CA ASN A 93 -7.59 -13.77 11.52
C ASN A 93 -8.70 -12.95 12.17
N TRP A 94 -9.47 -13.57 13.07
CA TRP A 94 -10.52 -12.89 13.83
C TRP A 94 -9.96 -11.83 14.79
N ALA A 95 -8.81 -12.08 15.41
CA ALA A 95 -8.11 -11.07 16.20
C ALA A 95 -7.72 -9.86 15.35
N MET A 96 -7.21 -10.08 14.12
CA MET A 96 -6.88 -8.98 13.21
C MET A 96 -8.12 -8.20 12.74
N VAL A 97 -9.25 -8.88 12.49
CA VAL A 97 -10.54 -8.22 12.24
C VAL A 97 -10.91 -7.32 13.42
N ALA A 98 -10.87 -7.87 14.65
CA ALA A 98 -11.22 -7.12 15.85
C ALA A 98 -10.34 -5.87 16.03
N VAL A 99 -9.02 -6.01 15.80
CA VAL A 99 -8.08 -4.88 15.84
C VAL A 99 -8.48 -3.80 14.84
N HIS A 100 -8.64 -4.12 13.56
CA HIS A 100 -8.94 -3.09 12.55
C HIS A 100 -10.33 -2.47 12.71
N VAL A 101 -11.35 -3.24 13.10
CA VAL A 101 -12.69 -2.71 13.35
C VAL A 101 -12.69 -1.77 14.56
N LEU A 102 -12.06 -2.18 15.67
CA LEU A 102 -11.94 -1.35 16.86
C LEU A 102 -11.22 -0.03 16.55
N PHE A 103 -10.05 -0.09 15.91
CA PHE A 103 -9.26 1.11 15.64
C PHE A 103 -9.85 1.98 14.53
N ALA A 104 -10.65 1.42 13.60
CA ALA A 104 -11.44 2.24 12.69
C ALA A 104 -12.49 3.07 13.44
N GLY A 105 -13.21 2.45 14.40
CA GLY A 105 -14.16 3.15 15.26
C GLY A 105 -13.50 4.18 16.18
N LEU A 106 -12.36 3.82 16.80
CA LEU A 106 -11.61 4.74 17.66
C LEU A 106 -11.02 5.91 16.87
N HIS A 107 -10.54 5.68 15.64
CA HIS A 107 -10.02 6.77 14.81
C HIS A 107 -11.14 7.74 14.41
N LEU A 108 -12.29 7.22 13.98
CA LEU A 108 -13.47 8.06 13.73
C LEU A 108 -13.86 8.87 14.97
N LEU A 109 -13.98 8.22 16.13
CA LEU A 109 -14.30 8.90 17.38
C LEU A 109 -13.25 9.97 17.73
N GLN A 110 -11.97 9.65 17.54
CA GLN A 110 -10.86 10.56 17.81
C GLN A 110 -10.94 11.81 16.92
N THR A 111 -11.16 11.66 15.61
CA THR A 111 -11.33 12.83 14.72
C THR A 111 -12.57 13.65 15.11
N HIS A 112 -13.68 13.01 15.49
CA HIS A 112 -14.91 13.74 15.86
C HIS A 112 -14.82 14.50 17.18
N LEU A 113 -13.92 14.08 18.07
CA LEU A 113 -13.71 14.73 19.37
C LEU A 113 -12.58 15.77 19.31
N TRP A 114 -11.51 15.49 18.56
CA TRP A 114 -10.28 16.30 18.59
C TRP A 114 -9.68 16.65 17.22
N TYR A 115 -10.25 16.13 16.13
CA TYR A 115 -9.88 16.40 14.73
C TYR A 115 -8.49 15.94 14.29
N ASP A 116 -7.40 16.46 14.88
CA ASP A 116 -6.05 16.27 14.33
C ASP A 116 -5.65 14.79 14.22
N GLY A 117 -4.96 14.46 13.13
CA GLY A 117 -4.20 13.22 12.97
C GLY A 117 -2.70 13.46 13.19
N LEU A 118 -1.86 12.47 12.84
CA LEU A 118 -0.41 12.60 12.99
C LEU A 118 0.19 13.71 12.10
N ALA A 119 -0.52 14.12 11.04
CA ALA A 119 -0.10 15.18 10.13
C ALA A 119 0.29 16.50 10.80
N ARG A 120 -0.18 16.73 12.04
CA ARG A 120 0.23 17.89 12.85
C ARG A 120 1.73 17.87 13.20
N ASP A 121 2.28 16.69 13.47
CA ASP A 121 3.63 16.51 14.02
C ASP A 121 4.65 16.03 12.99
N VAL A 122 4.20 15.46 11.87
CA VAL A 122 5.06 14.82 10.87
C VAL A 122 4.74 15.28 9.43
N PRO A 123 5.76 15.47 8.57
CA PRO A 123 5.56 15.94 7.19
C PRO A 123 4.75 14.95 6.32
N GLU A 124 4.09 15.43 5.28
CA GLU A 124 3.29 14.58 4.38
C GLU A 124 4.13 13.54 3.63
N VAL A 125 5.39 13.87 3.34
CA VAL A 125 6.32 12.98 2.63
C VAL A 125 6.58 11.68 3.39
N THR A 126 6.47 11.65 4.72
CA THR A 126 6.71 10.41 5.48
C THR A 126 5.55 9.43 5.31
N ALA A 127 4.30 9.92 5.29
CA ALA A 127 3.13 9.08 5.04
C ALA A 127 3.16 8.54 3.61
N LEU A 128 3.34 9.43 2.63
CA LEU A 128 3.50 9.06 1.22
C LEU A 128 4.63 8.04 1.01
N GLY A 129 5.81 8.32 1.59
CA GLY A 129 6.99 7.47 1.48
C GLY A 129 6.78 6.09 2.10
N SER A 130 6.02 5.98 3.20
CA SER A 130 5.76 4.69 3.84
C SER A 130 4.96 3.73 2.95
N VAL A 131 3.89 4.21 2.31
CA VAL A 131 3.05 3.40 1.41
C VAL A 131 3.75 3.16 0.07
N ALA A 132 4.50 4.14 -0.44
CA ALA A 132 5.35 3.95 -1.63
C ALA A 132 6.40 2.84 -1.41
N LEU A 133 7.06 2.83 -0.24
CA LEU A 133 8.02 1.78 0.13
C LEU A 133 7.35 0.40 0.17
N MET A 134 6.10 0.29 0.64
CA MET A 134 5.34 -0.96 0.57
C MET A 134 5.21 -1.46 -0.89
N LEU A 135 4.80 -0.60 -1.83
CA LEU A 135 4.67 -0.97 -3.25
C LEU A 135 5.99 -1.44 -3.85
N MET A 136 7.10 -0.76 -3.51
CA MET A 136 8.45 -1.14 -3.93
C MET A 136 8.86 -2.52 -3.38
N VAL A 137 8.55 -2.81 -2.12
CA VAL A 137 8.79 -4.13 -1.53
C VAL A 137 7.90 -5.21 -2.14
N VAL A 138 6.67 -4.88 -2.56
CA VAL A 138 5.81 -5.79 -3.34
C VAL A 138 6.46 -6.21 -4.66
N LEU A 139 7.21 -5.32 -5.35
CA LEU A 139 7.97 -5.70 -6.55
C LEU A 139 8.99 -6.82 -6.26
N VAL A 140 9.69 -6.75 -5.13
CA VAL A 140 10.63 -7.79 -4.69
C VAL A 140 9.90 -9.10 -4.37
N LEU A 141 8.78 -9.03 -3.64
CA LEU A 141 7.97 -10.20 -3.27
C LEU A 141 7.41 -10.94 -4.48
N GLU A 142 6.94 -10.19 -5.48
CA GLU A 142 6.26 -10.70 -6.67
C GLU A 142 7.21 -11.05 -7.82
N ASN A 143 8.49 -10.63 -7.76
CA ASN A 143 9.51 -10.90 -8.76
C ASN A 143 9.58 -12.39 -9.19
N PRO A 144 9.53 -13.40 -8.29
CA PRO A 144 9.54 -14.80 -8.70
C PRO A 144 8.35 -15.18 -9.59
N ARG A 145 7.18 -14.57 -9.38
CA ARG A 145 5.95 -14.88 -10.13
C ARG A 145 5.91 -14.16 -11.47
N ARG A 146 6.17 -12.84 -11.48
CA ARG A 146 5.90 -11.97 -12.64
C ARG A 146 7.11 -11.25 -13.23
N GLY A 147 8.28 -11.39 -12.60
CA GLY A 147 9.45 -10.57 -12.91
C GLY A 147 9.32 -9.14 -12.38
N ILE A 148 10.41 -8.38 -12.42
CA ILE A 148 10.46 -6.97 -12.03
C ILE A 148 10.25 -6.03 -13.22
N LEU A 149 10.56 -6.48 -14.44
CA LEU A 149 10.47 -5.66 -15.65
C LEU A 149 10.24 -6.53 -16.87
N LEU A 150 9.12 -6.35 -17.57
CA LEU A 150 8.81 -7.06 -18.82
C LEU A 150 8.86 -8.59 -18.71
N GLY A 151 8.53 -9.14 -17.54
CA GLY A 151 8.65 -10.57 -17.25
C GLY A 151 10.06 -11.05 -16.89
N TRP A 152 11.07 -10.18 -16.99
CA TRP A 152 12.43 -10.48 -16.55
C TRP A 152 12.48 -10.58 -15.03
N ARG A 153 13.03 -11.69 -14.52
CA ARG A 153 13.20 -11.94 -13.09
C ARG A 153 14.57 -11.47 -12.65
N ALA A 154 14.61 -10.45 -11.80
CA ALA A 154 15.86 -10.01 -11.20
C ALA A 154 16.45 -11.14 -10.32
N PRO A 155 17.76 -11.39 -10.36
CA PRO A 155 18.41 -12.46 -9.60
C PRO A 155 18.65 -12.06 -8.15
N PHE A 156 17.58 -11.72 -7.41
CA PHE A 156 17.71 -11.39 -5.99
C PHE A 156 18.20 -12.61 -5.18
N PRO A 157 19.15 -12.43 -4.23
CA PRO A 157 19.59 -13.49 -3.35
C PRO A 157 18.42 -14.11 -2.59
N ARG A 158 18.39 -15.45 -2.47
CA ARG A 158 17.30 -16.16 -1.77
C ARG A 158 17.10 -15.65 -0.35
N ARG A 159 18.18 -15.36 0.36
CA ARG A 159 18.16 -14.81 1.72
C ARG A 159 17.45 -13.44 1.79
N MET A 160 17.68 -12.55 0.82
CA MET A 160 16.96 -11.28 0.73
C MET A 160 15.46 -11.51 0.55
N VAL A 161 15.07 -12.37 -0.39
CA VAL A 161 13.67 -12.69 -0.66
C VAL A 161 13.00 -13.32 0.57
N ASN A 162 13.70 -14.21 1.28
CA ASN A 162 13.21 -14.84 2.51
C ASN A 162 13.01 -13.81 3.63
N LEU A 163 13.98 -12.92 3.86
CA LEU A 163 13.86 -11.83 4.83
C LEU A 163 12.63 -10.95 4.53
N VAL A 164 12.48 -10.55 3.27
CA VAL A 164 11.34 -9.73 2.84
C VAL A 164 10.03 -10.49 3.06
N ARG A 165 9.93 -11.76 2.66
CA ARG A 165 8.74 -12.59 2.89
C ARG A 165 8.42 -12.76 4.37
N GLU A 166 9.43 -12.88 5.21
CA GLU A 166 9.28 -13.10 6.64
C GLU A 166 8.78 -11.85 7.38
N TYR A 167 9.26 -10.67 6.99
CA TYR A 167 9.02 -9.42 7.73
C TYR A 167 8.12 -8.40 7.02
N HIS A 168 7.72 -8.61 5.77
CA HIS A 168 6.86 -7.66 5.04
C HIS A 168 5.58 -7.33 5.82
N GLY A 169 4.98 -8.30 6.52
CA GLY A 169 3.77 -8.07 7.31
C GLY A 169 3.93 -6.95 8.34
N TYR A 170 5.09 -6.84 9.01
CA TYR A 170 5.36 -5.77 9.96
C TYR A 170 5.56 -4.42 9.28
N LEU A 171 6.36 -4.39 8.20
CA LEU A 171 6.59 -3.17 7.43
C LEU A 171 5.29 -2.63 6.82
N PHE A 172 4.46 -3.52 6.27
CA PHE A 172 3.24 -3.13 5.57
C PHE A 172 2.18 -2.68 6.55
N THR A 173 1.98 -3.39 7.66
CA THR A 173 1.05 -2.92 8.71
C THR A 173 1.51 -1.59 9.32
N TRP A 174 2.80 -1.37 9.52
CA TRP A 174 3.32 -0.07 9.94
C TRP A 174 2.98 1.04 8.95
N ALA A 175 3.31 0.87 7.67
CA ALA A 175 3.05 1.89 6.64
C ALA A 175 1.56 2.23 6.53
N LEU A 176 0.71 1.20 6.55
CA LEU A 176 -0.74 1.34 6.43
C LEU A 176 -1.36 1.96 7.68
N VAL A 177 -1.01 1.50 8.88
CA VAL A 177 -1.54 2.05 10.14
C VAL A 177 -1.05 3.48 10.36
N TYR A 178 0.21 3.76 10.01
CA TYR A 178 0.77 5.11 10.06
C TYR A 178 0.00 6.07 9.17
N THR A 179 -0.20 5.71 7.89
CA THR A 179 -0.95 6.54 6.95
C THR A 179 -2.42 6.64 7.34
N PHE A 180 -3.01 5.58 7.89
CA PHE A 180 -4.39 5.59 8.38
C PHE A 180 -4.59 6.64 9.48
N TRP A 181 -3.69 6.71 10.47
CA TRP A 181 -3.75 7.72 11.55
C TRP A 181 -3.14 9.07 11.18
N TYR A 182 -2.40 9.14 10.08
CA TYR A 182 -1.85 10.39 9.57
C TYR A 182 -2.97 11.35 9.17
N HIS A 183 -3.98 10.84 8.47
CA HIS A 183 -5.08 11.61 7.93
C HIS A 183 -6.28 11.66 8.89
N PRO A 184 -6.82 12.84 9.23
CA PRO A 184 -8.13 12.93 9.87
C PRO A 184 -9.22 12.33 8.97
N THR A 185 -10.33 11.89 9.57
CA THR A 185 -11.48 11.28 8.86
C THR A 185 -12.34 12.30 8.09
N GLU A 186 -11.71 13.02 7.16
CA GLU A 186 -12.30 14.00 6.25
C GLU A 186 -13.04 13.37 5.06
N ALA A 187 -13.97 14.11 4.45
CA ALA A 187 -14.83 13.61 3.38
C ALA A 187 -14.59 14.19 1.98
N THR A 188 -13.44 14.82 1.75
CA THR A 188 -13.05 15.13 0.36
C THR A 188 -12.91 13.84 -0.46
N ALA A 189 -13.07 13.93 -1.79
CA ALA A 189 -13.00 12.77 -2.67
C ALA A 189 -11.69 11.97 -2.52
N GLY A 190 -10.55 12.67 -2.37
CA GLY A 190 -9.25 12.04 -2.14
C GLY A 190 -9.17 11.26 -0.82
N HIS A 191 -9.74 11.82 0.26
CA HIS A 191 -9.78 11.15 1.57
C HIS A 191 -10.68 9.91 1.53
N LEU A 192 -11.90 10.01 0.99
CA LEU A 192 -12.83 8.88 0.94
C LEU A 192 -12.26 7.73 0.11
N LEU A 193 -11.69 8.02 -1.06
CA LEU A 193 -11.05 7.00 -1.89
C LEU A 193 -9.79 6.42 -1.21
N GLY A 194 -9.04 7.26 -0.50
CA GLY A 194 -7.88 6.84 0.30
C GLY A 194 -8.25 5.93 1.47
N PHE A 195 -9.29 6.27 2.24
CA PHE A 195 -9.79 5.43 3.33
C PHE A 195 -10.33 4.11 2.81
N PHE A 196 -11.12 4.12 1.73
CA PHE A 196 -11.57 2.89 1.11
C PHE A 196 -10.39 2.00 0.71
N TYR A 197 -9.38 2.57 0.04
CA TYR A 197 -8.22 1.83 -0.42
C TYR A 197 -7.36 1.29 0.73
N ILE A 198 -7.03 2.12 1.72
CA ILE A 198 -6.18 1.72 2.84
C ILE A 198 -6.86 0.67 3.72
N LEU A 199 -8.19 0.71 3.85
CA LEU A 199 -8.94 -0.32 4.58
C LEU A 199 -8.93 -1.66 3.84
N LEU A 200 -8.96 -1.67 2.50
CA LEU A 200 -8.75 -2.90 1.71
C LEU A 200 -7.33 -3.44 1.88
N LEU A 201 -6.32 -2.56 1.94
CA LEU A 201 -4.93 -2.95 2.20
C LEU A 201 -4.75 -3.48 3.63
N LEU A 202 -5.39 -2.87 4.64
CA LEU A 202 -5.40 -3.42 6.01
C LEU A 202 -6.12 -4.77 6.06
N TRP A 203 -7.17 -4.96 5.26
CA TRP A 203 -7.85 -6.25 5.12
C TRP A 203 -6.94 -7.34 4.54
N GLN A 204 -5.92 -7.00 3.74
CA GLN A 204 -4.91 -7.97 3.33
C GLN A 204 -4.17 -8.57 4.54
N SER A 205 -4.00 -7.79 5.61
CA SER A 205 -3.42 -8.26 6.87
C SER A 205 -4.35 -9.22 7.60
N VAL A 206 -5.68 -9.01 7.56
CA VAL A 206 -6.69 -9.95 8.09
C VAL A 206 -6.57 -11.33 7.45
N LEU A 207 -6.17 -11.37 6.19
CA LEU A 207 -5.95 -12.60 5.44
C LEU A 207 -4.63 -13.30 5.80
N LEU A 208 -3.89 -12.91 6.84
CA LEU A 208 -2.64 -13.57 7.22
C LEU A 208 -2.81 -15.11 7.26
N PHE A 209 -1.91 -15.83 6.58
CA PHE A 209 -1.95 -17.29 6.42
C PHE A 209 -3.29 -17.87 5.90
N HIS A 210 -4.13 -17.05 5.28
CA HIS A 210 -5.32 -17.47 4.55
C HIS A 210 -5.00 -17.54 3.04
N ARG A 211 -5.54 -18.52 2.32
CA ARG A 211 -5.30 -18.68 0.86
C ARG A 211 -5.66 -17.43 0.06
N GLY A 212 -6.63 -16.65 0.55
CA GLY A 212 -7.00 -15.34 0.00
C GLY A 212 -5.85 -14.33 -0.05
N HIS A 213 -4.90 -14.36 0.89
CA HIS A 213 -3.77 -13.44 0.91
C HIS A 213 -2.84 -13.58 -0.29
N ARG A 214 -2.76 -14.79 -0.88
CA ARG A 214 -1.99 -15.08 -2.09
C ARG A 214 -2.85 -15.13 -3.35
N ASN A 215 -4.12 -14.73 -3.26
CA ASN A 215 -5.00 -14.76 -4.42
C ASN A 215 -4.61 -13.65 -5.40
N ARG A 216 -4.15 -14.06 -6.58
CA ARG A 216 -3.64 -13.15 -7.62
C ARG A 216 -4.61 -12.03 -8.04
N TRP A 217 -5.92 -12.27 -8.00
CA TRP A 217 -6.91 -11.28 -8.44
C TRP A 217 -7.19 -10.27 -7.33
N TRP A 218 -7.20 -10.74 -6.07
CA TRP A 218 -7.27 -9.87 -4.91
C TRP A 218 -6.03 -9.00 -4.78
N THR A 219 -4.82 -9.58 -4.85
CA THR A 219 -3.58 -8.79 -4.78
C THR A 219 -3.46 -7.83 -5.96
N LEU A 220 -3.83 -8.24 -7.19
CA LEU A 220 -3.89 -7.33 -8.33
C LEU A 220 -4.86 -6.17 -8.09
N CYS A 221 -6.04 -6.42 -7.54
CA CYS A 221 -7.00 -5.38 -7.19
C CYS A 221 -6.38 -4.37 -6.22
N LEU A 222 -5.73 -4.84 -5.15
CA LEU A 222 -5.03 -3.98 -4.20
C LEU A 222 -3.89 -3.18 -4.85
N GLU A 223 -3.11 -3.80 -5.74
CA GLU A 223 -2.01 -3.10 -6.41
C GLU A 223 -2.50 -2.06 -7.42
N VAL A 224 -3.61 -2.31 -8.11
CA VAL A 224 -4.17 -1.41 -9.13
C VAL A 224 -4.96 -0.25 -8.51
N MET A 225 -5.50 -0.40 -7.30
CA MET A 225 -6.31 0.67 -6.69
C MET A 225 -5.54 1.95 -6.36
N VAL A 226 -4.20 1.91 -6.35
CA VAL A 226 -3.36 3.11 -6.29
C VAL A 226 -3.59 4.05 -7.47
N LEU A 227 -3.91 3.53 -8.67
CA LEU A 227 -4.10 4.32 -9.89
C LEU A 227 -5.20 5.37 -9.74
N PRO A 228 -6.48 4.99 -9.52
CA PRO A 228 -7.53 5.98 -9.35
C PRO A 228 -7.36 6.78 -8.05
N HIS A 229 -6.80 6.20 -6.99
CA HIS A 229 -6.54 6.95 -5.75
C HIS A 229 -5.56 8.11 -5.98
N ALA A 230 -4.37 7.83 -6.52
CA ALA A 230 -3.36 8.85 -6.78
C ALA A 230 -3.82 9.87 -7.81
N ALA A 231 -4.56 9.44 -8.85
CA ALA A 231 -5.15 10.32 -9.85
C ALA A 231 -6.13 11.33 -9.21
N VAL A 232 -7.07 10.85 -8.39
CA VAL A 232 -8.06 11.70 -7.72
C VAL A 232 -7.39 12.65 -6.74
N VAL A 233 -6.45 12.18 -5.92
CA VAL A 233 -5.71 13.05 -4.98
C VAL A 233 -5.00 14.17 -5.75
N ALA A 234 -4.24 13.83 -6.78
CA ALA A 234 -3.50 14.82 -7.57
C ALA A 234 -4.43 15.79 -8.32
N TRP A 235 -5.58 15.31 -8.81
CA TRP A 235 -6.60 16.16 -9.44
C TRP A 235 -7.12 17.23 -8.47
N TYR A 236 -7.52 16.82 -7.26
CA TYR A 236 -8.07 17.73 -6.25
C TYR A 236 -7.01 18.61 -5.57
N GLN A 237 -5.73 18.25 -5.67
CA GLN A 237 -4.63 19.15 -5.27
C GLN A 237 -4.46 20.35 -6.22
N GLY A 238 -5.05 20.34 -7.42
CA GLY A 238 -5.04 21.47 -8.35
C GLY A 238 -3.67 21.77 -8.99
N ASN A 239 -2.66 20.92 -8.76
CA ASN A 239 -1.29 21.10 -9.26
C ASN A 239 -1.07 20.56 -10.68
N ARG A 240 -2.14 20.11 -11.36
CA ARG A 240 -2.13 19.50 -12.70
C ARG A 240 -1.23 18.26 -12.85
N MET A 241 -0.71 17.68 -11.77
CA MET A 241 0.20 16.51 -11.81
C MET A 241 -0.53 15.16 -11.90
N TRP A 242 -1.86 15.15 -12.03
CA TRP A 242 -2.62 13.90 -12.14
C TRP A 242 -2.17 12.97 -13.29
N PRO A 243 -1.69 13.45 -14.47
CA PRO A 243 -1.19 12.57 -15.52
C PRO A 243 0.06 11.82 -15.07
N MET A 244 1.02 12.51 -14.41
CA MET A 244 2.23 11.90 -13.85
C MET A 244 1.90 10.72 -12.94
N PHE A 245 0.95 10.88 -12.01
CA PHE A 245 0.57 9.81 -11.09
C PHE A 245 -0.18 8.67 -11.80
N THR A 246 -1.14 9.01 -12.65
CA THR A 246 -1.97 8.02 -13.37
C THR A 246 -1.12 7.17 -14.31
N PHE A 247 -0.32 7.80 -15.17
CA PHE A 247 0.47 7.09 -16.17
C PHE A 247 1.79 6.56 -15.60
N GLY A 248 2.35 7.16 -14.54
CA GLY A 248 3.49 6.60 -13.84
C GLY A 248 3.18 5.27 -13.16
N PHE A 249 2.10 5.17 -12.38
CA PHE A 249 1.63 3.88 -11.86
C PHE A 249 1.09 2.96 -12.98
N GLY A 250 0.53 3.54 -14.04
CA GLY A 250 0.12 2.79 -15.23
C GLY A 250 1.29 2.12 -15.94
N ALA A 251 2.44 2.80 -16.00
CA ALA A 251 3.69 2.27 -16.53
C ALA A 251 4.15 1.08 -15.69
N ILE A 252 4.17 1.20 -14.35
CA ILE A 252 4.46 0.08 -13.45
C ILE A 252 3.53 -1.11 -13.74
N PHE A 253 2.21 -0.86 -13.88
CA PHE A 253 1.22 -1.88 -14.22
C PHE A 253 1.56 -2.65 -15.50
N VAL A 254 1.79 -1.95 -16.62
CA VAL A 254 2.09 -2.61 -17.90
C VAL A 254 3.49 -3.22 -17.96
N MET A 255 4.46 -2.63 -17.23
CA MET A 255 5.83 -3.12 -17.16
C MET A 255 5.97 -4.35 -16.26
N THR A 256 5.15 -4.50 -15.21
CA THR A 256 5.33 -5.56 -14.21
C THR A 256 4.07 -6.39 -13.95
N GLN A 257 2.96 -5.78 -13.51
CA GLN A 257 1.76 -6.51 -13.08
C GLN A 257 1.13 -7.35 -14.19
N VAL A 258 1.09 -6.83 -15.44
CA VAL A 258 0.52 -7.53 -16.60
C VAL A 258 1.18 -8.89 -16.87
N TYR A 259 2.48 -9.04 -16.55
CA TYR A 259 3.21 -10.30 -16.74
C TYR A 259 2.89 -11.36 -15.68
N GLY A 260 2.25 -10.97 -14.58
CA GLY A 260 1.72 -11.89 -13.58
C GLY A 260 0.35 -12.48 -13.94
N LEU A 261 -0.31 -11.94 -14.97
CA LEU A 261 -1.65 -12.36 -15.37
C LEU A 261 -1.59 -13.55 -16.33
N PRO A 262 -2.58 -14.47 -16.29
CA PRO A 262 -2.66 -15.59 -17.22
C PRO A 262 -3.16 -15.14 -18.61
N LEU A 263 -2.51 -14.13 -19.19
CA LEU A 263 -2.84 -13.57 -20.50
C LEU A 263 -2.01 -14.22 -21.60
N ARG A 264 -2.63 -14.39 -22.78
CA ARG A 264 -1.89 -14.69 -24.02
C ARG A 264 -1.06 -13.47 -24.43
N THR A 265 -0.05 -13.67 -25.27
CA THR A 265 0.83 -12.58 -25.75
C THR A 265 0.05 -11.43 -26.36
N MET A 266 -1.03 -11.71 -27.11
CA MET A 266 -1.88 -10.65 -27.66
C MET A 266 -2.57 -9.83 -26.57
N GLY A 267 -3.08 -10.46 -25.50
CA GLY A 267 -3.67 -9.74 -24.38
C GLY A 267 -2.68 -8.78 -23.72
N ARG A 268 -1.41 -9.18 -23.57
CA ARG A 268 -0.35 -8.28 -23.08
C ARG A 268 -0.09 -7.12 -24.05
N ARG A 269 -0.02 -7.40 -25.35
CA ARG A 269 0.16 -6.36 -26.39
C ARG A 269 -0.98 -5.35 -26.38
N LEU A 270 -2.23 -5.80 -26.21
CA LEU A 270 -3.39 -4.91 -26.12
C LEU A 270 -3.31 -3.97 -24.91
N TRP A 271 -2.85 -4.47 -23.75
CA TRP A 271 -2.59 -3.60 -22.60
C TRP A 271 -1.51 -2.55 -22.88
N TRP A 272 -0.42 -2.93 -23.55
CA TRP A 272 0.63 -2.00 -23.97
C TRP A 272 0.12 -0.95 -24.96
N VAL A 273 -0.58 -1.37 -26.01
CA VAL A 273 -1.16 -0.45 -27.01
C VAL A 273 -2.17 0.48 -26.35
N GLY A 274 -3.07 -0.06 -25.51
CA GLY A 274 -4.04 0.73 -24.77
C GLY A 274 -3.35 1.78 -23.91
N PHE A 275 -2.34 1.39 -23.12
CA PHE A 275 -1.55 2.31 -22.30
C PHE A 275 -0.85 3.39 -23.12
N LEU A 276 -0.18 3.02 -24.22
CA LEU A 276 0.54 3.99 -25.06
C LEU A 276 -0.41 5.00 -25.70
N VAL A 277 -1.53 4.52 -26.25
CA VAL A 277 -2.53 5.39 -26.90
C VAL A 277 -3.17 6.32 -25.88
N THR A 278 -3.62 5.81 -24.72
CA THR A 278 -4.24 6.68 -23.71
C THR A 278 -3.25 7.69 -23.15
N THR A 279 -2.02 7.27 -22.86
CA THR A 279 -0.97 8.17 -22.37
C THR A 279 -0.69 9.30 -23.38
N LEU A 280 -0.42 8.96 -24.64
CA LEU A 280 -0.10 9.95 -25.67
C LEU A 280 -1.26 10.93 -25.91
N VAL A 281 -2.49 10.42 -26.04
CA VAL A 281 -3.68 11.26 -26.26
C VAL A 281 -3.93 12.16 -25.06
N THR A 282 -3.78 11.65 -23.84
CA THR A 282 -4.00 12.47 -22.64
C THR A 282 -2.94 13.56 -22.50
N TYR A 283 -1.67 13.27 -22.73
CA TYR A 283 -0.61 14.29 -22.66
C TYR A 283 -0.73 15.35 -23.75
N TRP A 284 -1.08 14.94 -24.98
CA TRP A 284 -1.41 15.87 -26.06
C TRP A 284 -2.58 16.80 -25.68
N TRP A 285 -3.68 16.23 -25.18
CA TRP A 285 -4.84 17.01 -24.74
C TRP A 285 -4.52 17.93 -23.55
N HIS A 286 -3.75 17.44 -22.58
CA HIS A 286 -3.41 18.16 -21.36
C HIS A 286 -2.51 19.37 -21.62
N ALA A 287 -1.57 19.23 -22.57
CA ALA A 287 -0.61 20.28 -22.93
C ALA A 287 -1.14 21.22 -24.05
N GLY A 288 -2.13 20.78 -24.84
CA GLY A 288 -2.71 21.56 -25.94
C GLY A 288 -1.96 21.48 -27.26
N SER A 289 -0.78 20.88 -27.29
CA SER A 289 0.01 20.61 -28.50
C SER A 289 0.75 19.27 -28.40
N TRP A 290 1.16 18.72 -29.55
CA TRP A 290 1.94 17.48 -29.57
C TRP A 290 3.35 17.69 -29.03
N ALA A 291 3.99 18.82 -29.35
CA ALA A 291 5.34 19.11 -28.91
C ALA A 291 5.42 19.19 -27.38
N ASP A 292 4.57 20.03 -26.77
CA ASP A 292 4.53 20.22 -25.32
C ASP A 292 4.06 18.95 -24.60
N GLY A 293 3.12 18.21 -25.20
CA GLY A 293 2.63 16.96 -24.65
C GLY A 293 3.72 15.88 -24.57
N VAL A 294 4.53 15.73 -25.62
CA VAL A 294 5.65 14.78 -25.64
C VAL A 294 6.76 15.21 -24.67
N GLU A 295 7.04 16.51 -24.56
CA GLU A 295 8.01 17.04 -23.60
C GLU A 295 7.57 16.77 -22.15
N ALA A 296 6.32 17.10 -21.81
CA ALA A 296 5.74 16.84 -20.49
C ALA A 296 5.74 15.33 -20.17
N LEU A 297 5.36 14.49 -21.15
CA LEU A 297 5.39 13.04 -21.02
C LEU A 297 6.80 12.53 -20.69
N ALA A 298 7.82 13.00 -21.41
CA ALA A 298 9.21 12.60 -21.21
C ALA A 298 9.74 13.00 -19.84
N GLY A 299 9.33 14.16 -19.32
CA GLY A 299 9.74 14.66 -18.00
C GLY A 299 9.00 14.02 -16.82
N GLU A 300 7.76 13.59 -17.02
CA GLU A 300 6.88 13.10 -15.94
C GLU A 300 6.80 11.58 -15.84
N LEU A 301 6.61 10.88 -16.97
CA LEU A 301 6.35 9.45 -16.98
C LEU A 301 7.43 8.62 -16.28
N PRO A 302 8.74 8.91 -16.47
CA PRO A 302 9.80 8.12 -15.82
C PRO A 302 9.89 8.31 -14.30
N ARG A 303 9.24 9.32 -13.70
CA ARG A 303 9.46 9.68 -12.29
C ARG A 303 9.03 8.56 -11.33
N ILE A 304 7.84 8.01 -11.50
CA ILE A 304 7.34 6.93 -10.62
C ILE A 304 8.08 5.61 -10.88
N PRO A 305 8.21 5.10 -12.13
CA PRO A 305 9.01 3.91 -12.39
C PRO A 305 10.46 4.06 -11.95
N GLY A 306 11.07 5.22 -12.21
CA GLY A 306 12.43 5.53 -11.80
C GLY A 306 12.60 5.50 -10.29
N LEU A 307 11.66 6.08 -9.54
CA LEU A 307 11.65 6.02 -8.08
C LEU A 307 11.48 4.59 -7.57
N GLU A 308 10.49 3.84 -8.07
CA GLU A 308 10.21 2.49 -7.59
C GLU A 308 11.38 1.53 -7.86
N TYR A 309 11.87 1.50 -9.10
CA TYR A 309 13.01 0.65 -9.44
C TYR A 309 14.30 1.13 -8.78
N GLY A 310 14.49 2.44 -8.63
CA GLY A 310 15.65 3.03 -7.94
C GLY A 310 15.71 2.61 -6.47
N VAL A 311 14.58 2.65 -5.76
CA VAL A 311 14.53 2.20 -4.36
C VAL A 311 14.70 0.69 -4.26
N VAL A 312 14.13 -0.11 -5.16
CA VAL A 312 14.38 -1.57 -5.17
C VAL A 312 15.86 -1.88 -5.39
N LEU A 313 16.52 -1.17 -6.32
CA LEU A 313 17.96 -1.29 -6.53
C LEU A 313 18.73 -0.90 -5.26
N LEU A 314 18.36 0.20 -4.60
CA LEU A 314 18.98 0.63 -3.35
C LEU A 314 18.84 -0.41 -2.24
N LEU A 315 17.64 -1.00 -2.07
CA LEU A 315 17.40 -2.06 -1.09
C LEU A 315 18.26 -3.31 -1.39
N PHE A 316 18.39 -3.67 -2.66
CA PHE A 316 19.27 -4.76 -3.09
C PHE A 316 20.74 -4.47 -2.78
N LEU A 317 21.24 -3.28 -3.12
CA LEU A 317 22.62 -2.89 -2.86
C LEU A 317 22.93 -2.82 -1.36
N LEU A 318 22.00 -2.28 -0.57
CA LEU A 318 22.10 -2.25 0.89
C LEU A 318 22.17 -3.66 1.47
N PHE A 319 21.28 -4.56 1.01
CA PHE A 319 21.32 -5.96 1.43
C PHE A 319 22.67 -6.60 1.07
N ALA A 320 23.16 -6.42 -0.17
CA ALA A 320 24.43 -6.98 -0.60
C ALA A 320 25.63 -6.44 0.21
N ALA A 321 25.62 -5.16 0.57
CA ALA A 321 26.63 -4.56 1.42
C ALA A 321 26.60 -5.16 2.83
N ILE A 322 25.42 -5.29 3.45
CA ILE A 322 25.25 -5.91 4.78
C ILE A 322 25.66 -7.37 4.74
N ASP A 323 25.25 -8.14 3.74
CA ASP A 323 25.58 -9.56 3.59
C ASP A 323 27.08 -9.78 3.41
N ARG A 324 27.78 -8.85 2.74
CA ARG A 324 29.24 -8.88 2.61
C ARG A 324 29.95 -8.56 3.92
N LEU A 325 29.44 -7.62 4.72
CA LEU A 325 30.02 -7.23 6.01
C LEU A 325 29.69 -8.21 7.14
N TRP A 326 28.52 -8.84 7.07
CA TRP A 326 28.01 -9.81 8.03
C TRP A 326 27.39 -11.01 7.30
N PRO A 327 28.23 -11.89 6.72
CA PRO A 327 27.74 -13.09 6.07
C PRO A 327 27.00 -13.94 7.09
N GLY A 328 25.75 -14.27 6.78
CA GLY A 328 24.96 -15.19 7.59
C GLY A 328 25.53 -16.60 7.48
N ARG A 329 25.20 -17.46 8.44
CA ARG A 329 25.64 -18.86 8.37
C ARG A 329 25.21 -19.48 7.03
N PRO A 330 26.11 -20.15 6.29
CA PRO A 330 25.75 -20.82 5.05
C PRO A 330 24.68 -21.89 5.30
N GLU A 331 23.63 -21.91 4.46
CA GLU A 331 22.50 -22.86 4.53
C GLU A 331 22.92 -24.33 4.29
N SER A 332 24.18 -24.59 3.93
CA SER A 332 24.70 -25.94 3.60
C SER A 332 24.90 -26.89 4.79
N LEU A 333 24.37 -26.58 5.98
CA LEU A 333 24.49 -27.42 7.18
C LEU A 333 23.14 -27.91 7.74
N VAL A 334 22.03 -27.64 7.04
CA VAL A 334 20.70 -28.11 7.47
C VAL A 334 20.26 -29.38 6.73
N GLU A 335 20.79 -29.65 5.52
CA GLU A 335 20.42 -30.84 4.74
C GLU A 335 21.12 -32.15 5.19
N SER A 336 22.09 -32.11 6.10
CA SER A 336 22.79 -33.33 6.57
C SER A 336 22.12 -34.04 7.76
N ASN A 337 20.97 -33.56 8.25
CA ASN A 337 20.27 -34.17 9.39
C ASN A 337 18.95 -34.88 9.02
N GLU A 338 18.56 -34.92 7.75
CA GLU A 338 17.36 -35.64 7.30
C GLU A 338 17.67 -36.99 6.60
N SER A 339 18.94 -37.36 6.39
CA SER A 339 19.30 -38.62 5.73
C SER A 339 19.83 -39.72 6.66
N SER A 340 19.60 -39.64 7.98
CA SER A 340 19.99 -40.69 8.92
C SER A 340 18.90 -40.96 9.95
N GLY A 341 17.90 -41.76 9.55
CA GLY A 341 16.94 -42.42 10.42
C GLY A 341 16.60 -43.80 9.83
N PRO A 342 16.68 -44.90 10.61
CA PRO A 342 16.85 -46.25 10.09
C PRO A 342 15.52 -46.97 9.81
N GLY A 343 15.53 -47.88 8.84
CA GLY A 343 14.44 -48.82 8.53
C GLY A 343 14.35 -49.11 7.04
#